data_AF-A0A945HLF5-F1
#
_entry.id   AF-A0A945HLF5-F1
#
_cell.length_a   1.000
_cell.length_b   1.000
_cell.length_c   1.000
_cell.angle_alpha   90.00
_cell.angle_beta   90.00
_cell.angle_gamma   90.00
#
_symmetry.space_group_name_H-M   'P 1'
#
loop_
_entity.id
_entity.type
_entity.pdbx_description
1 polymer ?
#
loop_
_entity_poly.entity_id
_entity_poly.type
_entity_poly.pdbx_seq_one_letter_code
_entity_poly.pdbx_strand_id
1 'polypeptide(L)'
;MKNIYKIKLILLALVVFSSCAVNDDDPVQNLVSKTVLSLDTALERASSESYDLVVNVDGDLPYSSRLTYTLDGQEMFVDVDARSETAIIPVDMSGVAARVVTITKIATLYASAAGYDVSVSGSNNKTIIAGADVGNGGDMYAQMTWNSGVDIDMILTRDAAPQAPYEIPNATVVDYSINIGPLESFTLPSFEAEGDYSISIVPYQGFTAPIECNLIIVAGDMAYDFTGSVASGEGAGGFFTIVYNTVDEFAACVKIGTGAASTYTAVNKL
;
A
#
# COMPACT_ATOMS: atom_id res chain seq x y z
N MET A 1 -73.33 -6.85 -69.09
CA MET A 1 -74.52 -6.07 -68.64
C MET A 1 -75.37 -7.02 -67.80
N LYS A 2 -75.81 -6.76 -66.56
CA LYS A 2 -75.76 -5.62 -65.64
C LYS A 2 -76.13 -6.20 -64.24
N ASN A 3 -75.31 -5.85 -63.23
CA ASN A 3 -75.57 -5.35 -61.87
C ASN A 3 -76.48 -6.14 -60.88
N ILE A 4 -75.91 -6.74 -59.83
CA ILE A 4 -75.62 -6.23 -58.44
C ILE A 4 -76.86 -6.16 -57.54
N TYR A 5 -76.84 -6.90 -56.41
CA TYR A 5 -77.29 -6.40 -55.10
C TYR A 5 -76.39 -6.90 -53.96
N LYS A 6 -75.97 -5.95 -53.13
CA LYS A 6 -75.13 -6.03 -51.92
C LYS A 6 -75.89 -6.71 -50.77
N ILE A 7 -75.19 -7.39 -49.84
CA ILE A 7 -75.40 -7.45 -48.37
C ILE A 7 -74.20 -8.25 -47.76
N LYS A 8 -73.20 -7.54 -47.24
CA LYS A 8 -72.86 -7.29 -45.81
C LYS A 8 -72.38 -8.52 -44.99
N LEU A 9 -71.05 -8.68 -45.00
CA LEU A 9 -70.12 -8.88 -43.87
C LEU A 9 -70.60 -9.71 -42.65
N ILE A 10 -69.98 -10.88 -42.43
CA ILE A 10 -69.52 -11.30 -41.10
C ILE A 10 -68.07 -11.76 -41.23
N LEU A 11 -67.20 -10.99 -40.59
CA LEU A 11 -65.77 -11.22 -40.41
C LEU A 11 -65.61 -12.24 -39.28
N LEU A 12 -65.06 -13.43 -39.57
CA LEU A 12 -64.48 -14.28 -38.53
C LEU A 12 -62.96 -14.22 -38.71
N ALA A 13 -62.33 -13.29 -37.99
CA ALA A 13 -60.88 -13.29 -37.85
C ALA A 13 -60.50 -14.55 -37.07
N LEU A 14 -59.95 -15.55 -37.78
CA LEU A 14 -59.20 -16.61 -37.15
C LEU A 14 -57.88 -15.98 -36.71
N VAL A 15 -57.84 -15.45 -35.50
CA VAL A 15 -56.61 -15.00 -34.86
C VAL A 15 -55.80 -16.25 -34.55
N VAL A 16 -55.01 -16.69 -35.53
CA VAL A 16 -53.89 -17.58 -35.28
C VAL A 16 -52.84 -16.71 -34.63
N PHE A 17 -52.77 -16.75 -33.30
CA PHE A 17 -51.54 -16.38 -32.62
C PHE A 17 -50.50 -17.41 -33.05
N SER A 18 -49.71 -17.10 -34.08
CA SER A 18 -48.38 -17.67 -34.15
C SER A 18 -47.69 -17.11 -32.92
N SER A 19 -47.63 -17.91 -31.86
CA SER A 19 -46.71 -17.70 -30.76
C SER A 19 -45.33 -17.58 -31.40
N CYS A 20 -44.85 -16.36 -31.62
CA CYS A 20 -43.45 -16.13 -31.31
C CYS A 20 -43.37 -16.57 -29.85
N ALA A 21 -42.70 -17.69 -29.60
CA ALA A 21 -42.09 -17.85 -28.30
C ALA A 21 -41.31 -16.56 -28.09
N VAL A 22 -41.85 -15.66 -27.27
CA VAL A 22 -41.00 -14.69 -26.59
C VAL A 22 -40.10 -15.62 -25.82
N ASN A 23 -38.86 -15.71 -26.29
CA ASN A 23 -37.82 -16.34 -25.53
C ASN A 23 -37.67 -15.48 -24.29
N ASP A 24 -38.49 -15.77 -23.28
CA ASP A 24 -38.41 -15.25 -21.92
C ASP A 24 -37.32 -16.02 -21.18
N ASP A 25 -36.27 -16.41 -21.92
CA ASP A 25 -34.99 -16.70 -21.31
C ASP A 25 -34.60 -15.38 -20.64
N ASP A 26 -34.45 -15.43 -19.32
CA ASP A 26 -33.71 -14.41 -18.59
C ASP A 26 -32.48 -14.05 -19.43
N PRO A 27 -32.15 -12.75 -19.60
CA PRO A 27 -30.96 -12.37 -20.33
C PRO A 27 -29.81 -13.23 -19.80
N VAL A 28 -29.07 -13.91 -20.69
CA VAL A 28 -27.92 -14.72 -20.32
C VAL A 28 -27.02 -13.82 -19.49
N GLN A 29 -27.13 -13.94 -18.17
CA GLN A 29 -26.16 -13.36 -17.28
C GLN A 29 -24.98 -14.29 -17.44
N ASN A 30 -24.00 -13.87 -18.24
CA ASN A 30 -22.68 -14.47 -18.14
C ASN A 30 -22.35 -14.41 -16.66
N LEU A 31 -22.31 -15.57 -16.01
CA LEU A 31 -21.82 -15.69 -14.66
C LEU A 31 -20.35 -15.32 -14.79
N VAL A 32 -20.04 -14.03 -14.60
CA VAL A 32 -18.67 -13.54 -14.69
C VAL A 32 -17.96 -14.22 -13.52
N SER A 33 -17.15 -15.23 -13.80
CA SER A 33 -16.27 -15.76 -12.77
C SER A 33 -15.34 -14.61 -12.38
N LYS A 34 -15.26 -14.34 -11.09
CA LYS A 34 -14.45 -13.27 -10.55
C LYS A 34 -13.22 -13.90 -9.93
N THR A 35 -12.06 -13.40 -10.33
CA THR A 35 -10.78 -13.79 -9.76
C THR A 35 -10.17 -12.58 -9.07
N VAL A 36 -9.77 -12.75 -7.81
CA VAL A 36 -9.19 -11.68 -7.00
C VAL A 36 -7.80 -12.08 -6.53
N LEU A 37 -6.83 -11.20 -6.76
CA LEU A 37 -5.48 -11.37 -6.24
C LEU A 37 -5.34 -10.60 -4.93
N SER A 38 -4.78 -11.25 -3.90
CA SER A 38 -4.62 -10.67 -2.57
C SER A 38 -3.40 -11.18 -1.83
N LEU A 39 -2.92 -10.37 -0.89
CA LEU A 39 -1.91 -10.73 0.10
C LEU A 39 -2.58 -11.19 1.40
N ASP A 40 -1.93 -12.06 2.17
CA ASP A 40 -2.50 -12.60 3.41
C ASP A 40 -2.30 -11.71 4.62
N THR A 41 -1.14 -11.06 4.69
CA THR A 41 -0.70 -10.33 5.87
C THR A 41 -0.26 -8.92 5.50
N ALA A 42 -0.32 -8.01 6.46
CA ALA A 42 0.26 -6.67 6.34
C ALA A 42 1.77 -6.66 6.63
N LEU A 43 2.29 -7.72 7.27
CA LEU A 43 3.69 -7.87 7.66
C LEU A 43 4.15 -9.31 7.46
N GLU A 44 5.25 -9.46 6.73
CA GLU A 44 5.98 -10.71 6.53
C GLU A 44 7.41 -10.61 7.07
N ARG A 45 7.99 -11.76 7.42
CA ARG A 45 9.35 -11.85 7.97
C ARG A 45 10.31 -12.58 7.04
N ALA A 46 11.29 -11.84 6.54
CA ALA A 46 12.38 -12.41 5.76
C ALA A 46 13.46 -12.99 6.69
N SER A 47 13.69 -14.30 6.58
CA SER A 47 14.79 -15.02 7.27
C SER A 47 16.07 -15.10 6.44
N SER A 48 16.07 -14.52 5.23
CA SER A 48 17.21 -14.50 4.32
C SER A 48 17.20 -13.22 3.48
N GLU A 49 18.26 -13.00 2.70
CA GLU A 49 18.36 -11.87 1.77
C GLU A 49 17.42 -11.98 0.55
N SER A 50 16.67 -13.07 0.41
CA SER A 50 15.62 -13.24 -0.58
C SER A 50 14.32 -13.65 0.09
N TYR A 51 13.20 -13.13 -0.42
CA TYR A 51 11.86 -13.48 0.05
C TYR A 51 10.91 -13.68 -1.12
N ASP A 52 10.26 -14.84 -1.18
CA ASP A 52 9.23 -15.13 -2.18
C ASP A 52 7.86 -14.78 -1.60
N LEU A 53 7.37 -13.58 -1.90
CA LEU A 53 6.06 -13.13 -1.45
C LEU A 53 4.96 -13.85 -2.24
N VAL A 54 4.09 -14.54 -1.52
CA VAL A 54 2.95 -15.25 -2.09
C VAL A 54 1.75 -14.32 -2.21
N VAL A 55 1.21 -14.24 -3.42
CA VAL A 55 -0.07 -13.57 -3.73
C VAL A 55 -1.09 -14.66 -4.02
N ASN A 56 -2.17 -14.70 -3.26
CA ASN A 56 -3.24 -15.66 -3.45
C ASN A 56 -4.12 -15.28 -4.63
N VAL A 57 -4.57 -16.30 -5.37
CA VAL A 57 -5.53 -16.17 -6.46
C VAL A 57 -6.84 -16.82 -6.00
N ASP A 58 -7.81 -16.01 -5.59
CA ASP A 58 -9.16 -16.47 -5.25
C ASP A 58 -10.04 -16.45 -6.49
N GLY A 59 -10.22 -17.62 -7.11
CA GLY A 59 -10.96 -17.81 -8.36
C GLY A 59 -10.20 -18.68 -9.36
N ASP A 60 -10.63 -18.68 -10.62
CA ASP A 60 -9.94 -19.38 -11.70
C ASP A 60 -9.21 -18.37 -12.60
N LEU A 61 -7.94 -18.62 -12.89
CA LEU A 61 -7.13 -17.82 -13.77
C LEU A 61 -6.82 -18.62 -15.04
N PRO A 62 -7.80 -18.83 -15.95
CA PRO A 62 -7.70 -19.84 -17.01
C PRO A 62 -6.61 -19.57 -18.05
N TYR A 63 -6.07 -18.35 -18.08
CA TYR A 63 -5.02 -17.92 -19.00
C TYR A 63 -3.89 -17.26 -18.24
N SER A 64 -2.71 -17.19 -18.85
CA SER A 64 -1.58 -16.46 -18.30
C SER A 64 -1.90 -14.97 -18.13
N SER A 65 -1.42 -14.43 -17.02
CA SER A 65 -1.64 -13.05 -16.63
C SER A 65 -0.34 -12.33 -16.34
N ARG A 66 -0.42 -11.00 -16.25
CA ARG A 66 0.65 -10.15 -15.74
C ARG A 66 0.18 -9.41 -14.51
N LEU A 67 0.81 -9.71 -13.38
CA LEU A 67 0.63 -9.00 -12.11
C LEU A 67 1.60 -7.83 -12.06
N THR A 68 1.07 -6.63 -11.95
CA THR A 68 1.82 -5.39 -11.70
C THR A 68 1.78 -5.07 -10.22
N TYR A 69 2.92 -4.68 -9.67
CA TYR A 69 3.08 -4.28 -8.28
C TYR A 69 4.08 -3.14 -8.18
N THR A 70 4.15 -2.50 -7.01
CA THR A 70 5.26 -1.62 -6.66
C THR A 70 6.14 -2.30 -5.63
N LEU A 71 7.46 -2.14 -5.78
CA LEU A 71 8.46 -2.44 -4.75
C LEU A 71 9.09 -1.10 -4.33
N ASP A 72 8.85 -0.68 -3.09
CA ASP A 72 9.24 0.64 -2.58
C ASP A 72 8.84 1.79 -3.52
N GLY A 73 7.61 1.72 -4.05
CA GLY A 73 7.06 2.71 -4.98
C GLY A 73 7.51 2.56 -6.44
N GLN A 74 8.49 1.71 -6.74
CA GLN A 74 8.90 1.45 -8.12
C GLN A 74 8.02 0.38 -8.77
N GLU A 75 7.45 0.68 -9.94
CA GLU A 75 6.59 -0.27 -10.66
C GLU A 75 7.41 -1.45 -11.21
N MET A 76 6.92 -2.65 -10.94
CA MET A 76 7.49 -3.95 -11.31
C MET A 76 6.36 -4.87 -11.82
N PHE A 77 6.73 -6.02 -12.40
CA PHE A 77 5.75 -7.02 -12.81
C PHE A 77 6.29 -8.44 -12.73
N VAL A 78 5.39 -9.40 -12.54
CA VAL A 78 5.62 -10.83 -12.71
C VAL A 78 4.54 -11.42 -13.62
N ASP A 79 4.91 -12.44 -14.37
CA ASP A 79 3.95 -13.23 -15.14
C ASP A 79 3.39 -14.35 -14.25
N VAL A 80 2.09 -14.60 -14.37
CA VAL A 80 1.35 -15.61 -13.60
C VAL A 80 0.87 -16.68 -14.57
N ASP A 81 1.21 -17.93 -14.30
CA ASP A 81 0.84 -19.05 -15.16
C ASP A 81 -0.66 -19.32 -15.10
N ALA A 82 -1.21 -19.80 -16.22
CA ALA A 82 -2.60 -20.22 -16.29
C ALA A 82 -2.90 -21.30 -15.25
N ARG A 83 -4.06 -21.17 -14.59
CA ARG A 83 -4.59 -22.05 -13.55
C ARG A 83 -3.75 -22.09 -12.27
N SER A 84 -2.88 -21.10 -12.06
CA SER A 84 -2.16 -20.98 -10.80
C SER A 84 -3.10 -20.50 -9.69
N GLU A 85 -2.97 -21.12 -8.52
CA GLU A 85 -3.65 -20.71 -7.29
C GLU A 85 -2.89 -19.60 -6.56
N THR A 86 -1.64 -19.35 -6.97
CA THR A 86 -0.76 -18.33 -6.39
C THR A 86 0.08 -17.65 -7.49
N ALA A 87 0.50 -16.42 -7.22
CA ALA A 87 1.58 -15.74 -7.93
C ALA A 87 2.73 -15.48 -6.94
N ILE A 88 3.97 -15.57 -7.42
CA ILE A 88 5.17 -15.35 -6.59
C ILE A 88 5.84 -14.05 -7.01
N ILE A 89 6.00 -13.13 -6.06
CA ILE A 89 6.80 -11.92 -6.22
C ILE A 89 8.15 -12.15 -5.52
N PRO A 90 9.27 -12.29 -6.25
CA PRO A 90 10.58 -12.36 -5.64
C PRO A 90 10.98 -10.96 -5.13
N VAL A 91 11.40 -10.90 -3.88
CA VAL A 91 11.81 -9.67 -3.20
C VAL A 91 13.25 -9.82 -2.71
N ASP A 92 14.10 -8.90 -3.14
CA ASP A 92 15.48 -8.78 -2.69
C ASP A 92 15.55 -7.96 -1.40
N MET A 93 15.96 -8.64 -0.33
CA MET A 93 16.18 -8.11 1.01
C MET A 93 17.66 -7.88 1.32
N SER A 94 18.56 -8.03 0.36
CA SER A 94 20.00 -7.79 0.56
C SER A 94 20.27 -6.33 0.92
N GLY A 95 20.99 -6.12 2.03
CA GLY A 95 21.41 -4.80 2.49
C GLY A 95 20.27 -3.86 2.90
N VAL A 96 19.04 -4.35 3.07
CA VAL A 96 17.88 -3.55 3.49
C VAL A 96 17.16 -4.18 4.68
N ALA A 97 16.64 -3.33 5.57
CA ALA A 97 15.92 -3.79 6.75
C ALA A 97 14.45 -4.12 6.44
N ALA A 98 13.82 -3.31 5.57
CA ALA A 98 12.41 -3.50 5.21
C ALA A 98 12.14 -3.07 3.76
N ARG A 99 11.14 -3.71 3.16
CA ARG A 99 10.60 -3.42 1.83
C ARG A 99 9.08 -3.30 1.90
N VAL A 100 8.50 -2.48 1.04
CA VAL A 100 7.04 -2.37 0.89
C VAL A 100 6.65 -2.89 -0.49
N VAL A 101 5.73 -3.86 -0.51
CA VAL A 101 5.14 -4.37 -1.75
C VAL A 101 3.68 -4.01 -1.81
N THR A 102 3.26 -3.36 -2.89
CA THR A 102 1.83 -3.11 -3.18
C THR A 102 1.45 -3.72 -4.52
N ILE A 103 0.58 -4.73 -4.55
CA ILE A 103 -0.01 -5.19 -5.82
C ILE A 103 -1.00 -4.14 -6.31
N THR A 104 -0.88 -3.73 -7.58
CA THR A 104 -1.64 -2.58 -8.11
C THR A 104 -2.63 -2.99 -9.16
N LYS A 105 -2.28 -3.98 -9.99
CA LYS A 105 -3.10 -4.36 -11.15
C LYS A 105 -2.78 -5.78 -11.60
N ILE A 106 -3.78 -6.43 -12.18
CA ILE A 106 -3.64 -7.71 -12.88
C ILE A 106 -4.26 -7.56 -14.26
N ALA A 107 -3.56 -8.04 -15.29
CA ALA A 107 -4.04 -8.06 -16.66
C ALA A 107 -3.95 -9.48 -17.20
N THR A 108 -5.07 -10.02 -17.69
CA THR A 108 -5.11 -11.39 -18.22
C THR A 108 -5.47 -11.42 -19.69
N LEU A 109 -4.82 -12.30 -20.44
CA LEU A 109 -5.15 -12.53 -21.84
C LEU A 109 -6.59 -13.02 -21.98
N TYR A 110 -7.31 -12.47 -22.96
CA TYR A 110 -8.67 -12.86 -23.34
C TYR A 110 -9.74 -12.75 -22.26
N ALA A 111 -9.50 -12.07 -21.13
CA ALA A 111 -10.45 -11.99 -20.02
C ALA A 111 -11.86 -11.56 -20.45
N SER A 112 -11.95 -10.44 -21.16
CA SER A 112 -13.23 -9.91 -21.65
C SER A 112 -13.91 -10.82 -22.69
N ALA A 113 -13.12 -11.55 -23.50
CA ALA A 113 -13.66 -12.46 -24.52
C ALA A 113 -14.14 -13.79 -23.91
N ALA A 114 -13.52 -14.22 -22.82
CA ALA A 114 -13.87 -15.43 -22.08
C ALA A 114 -14.92 -15.17 -20.99
N GLY A 115 -15.33 -13.91 -20.78
CA GLY A 115 -16.42 -13.54 -19.89
C GLY A 115 -16.09 -13.68 -18.40
N TYR A 116 -14.85 -13.44 -17.98
CA TYR A 116 -14.45 -13.43 -16.58
C TYR A 116 -13.71 -12.13 -16.21
N ASP A 117 -13.84 -11.72 -14.96
CA ASP A 117 -13.23 -10.52 -14.41
C ASP A 117 -12.06 -10.88 -13.50
N VAL A 118 -10.98 -10.11 -13.60
CA VAL A 118 -9.81 -10.26 -12.72
C VAL A 118 -9.50 -8.91 -12.09
N SER A 119 -9.23 -8.93 -10.79
CA SER A 119 -8.97 -7.72 -10.02
C SER A 119 -7.95 -7.98 -8.92
N VAL A 120 -7.40 -6.90 -8.38
CA VAL A 120 -6.63 -6.91 -7.14
C VAL A 120 -7.58 -6.53 -5.99
N SER A 121 -7.38 -7.13 -4.82
CA SER A 121 -8.13 -6.78 -3.61
C SER A 121 -7.97 -5.30 -3.27
N GLY A 122 -9.05 -4.63 -2.85
CA GLY A 122 -8.99 -3.23 -2.44
C GLY A 122 -8.39 -3.01 -1.04
N SER A 123 -8.34 -4.05 -0.21
CA SER A 123 -7.89 -3.96 1.19
C SER A 123 -6.64 -4.80 1.49
N ASN A 124 -6.43 -5.88 0.72
CA ASN A 124 -5.36 -6.84 0.96
C ASN A 124 -4.38 -6.82 -0.22
N ASN A 125 -3.86 -5.63 -0.52
CA ASN A 125 -2.98 -5.40 -1.65
C ASN A 125 -1.60 -4.89 -1.26
N LYS A 126 -1.33 -4.72 0.03
CA LYS A 126 -0.05 -4.21 0.51
C LYS A 126 0.49 -5.08 1.63
N THR A 127 1.79 -5.32 1.62
CA THR A 127 2.52 -5.93 2.72
C THR A 127 3.87 -5.25 2.91
N ILE A 128 4.33 -5.21 4.16
CA ILE A 128 5.70 -4.86 4.52
C ILE A 128 6.46 -6.16 4.73
N ILE A 129 7.63 -6.30 4.11
CA ILE A 129 8.54 -7.43 4.37
C ILE A 129 9.69 -6.86 5.18
N ALA A 130 9.85 -7.35 6.40
CA ALA A 130 10.91 -6.92 7.31
C ALA A 130 11.88 -8.07 7.59
N GLY A 131 13.16 -7.77 7.81
CA GLY A 131 14.11 -8.75 8.29
C GLY A 131 13.67 -9.38 9.63
N ALA A 132 14.14 -10.59 9.92
CA ALA A 132 13.73 -11.34 11.12
C ALA A 132 14.00 -10.59 12.45
N ASP A 133 15.04 -9.77 12.49
CA ASP A 133 15.45 -9.01 13.69
C ASP A 133 14.85 -7.59 13.74
N VAL A 134 14.23 -7.12 12.67
CA VAL A 134 13.79 -5.72 12.52
C VAL A 134 12.57 -5.43 13.39
N GLY A 135 12.72 -4.51 14.35
CA GLY A 135 11.67 -4.21 15.33
C GLY A 135 11.32 -5.41 16.22
N ASN A 136 12.22 -6.39 16.37
CA ASN A 136 12.01 -7.54 17.25
C ASN A 136 12.64 -7.27 18.63
N GLY A 137 12.38 -8.13 19.62
CA GLY A 137 12.97 -7.98 20.96
C GLY A 137 12.49 -6.75 21.73
N GLY A 138 11.36 -6.17 21.32
CA GLY A 138 10.77 -4.95 21.89
C GLY A 138 11.36 -3.65 21.33
N ASP A 139 12.19 -3.72 20.28
CA ASP A 139 12.61 -2.55 19.52
C ASP A 139 11.48 -2.09 18.58
N MET A 140 11.50 -0.82 18.19
CA MET A 140 10.66 -0.29 17.11
C MET A 140 11.56 0.26 16.01
N TYR A 141 11.42 -0.27 14.80
CA TYR A 141 12.09 0.23 13.60
C TYR A 141 11.19 1.21 12.87
N ALA A 142 11.75 2.31 12.38
CA ALA A 142 11.05 3.24 11.50
C ALA A 142 11.88 3.51 10.25
N GLN A 143 11.21 3.59 9.11
CA GLN A 143 11.83 3.94 7.83
C GLN A 143 10.93 4.89 7.05
N MET A 144 11.49 6.02 6.65
CA MET A 144 10.84 7.00 5.79
C MET A 144 11.46 6.98 4.40
N THR A 145 10.65 7.11 3.36
CA THR A 145 11.08 7.28 1.97
C THR A 145 10.30 8.40 1.28
N TRP A 146 10.88 8.99 0.24
CA TRP A 146 10.22 10.03 -0.57
C TRP A 146 10.72 9.98 -2.03
N ASN A 147 9.96 10.55 -2.96
CA ASN A 147 10.32 10.56 -4.39
C ASN A 147 10.78 11.95 -4.85
N SER A 148 11.85 12.45 -4.24
CA SER A 148 12.49 13.72 -4.57
C SER A 148 14.01 13.62 -4.37
N GLY A 149 14.77 14.46 -5.07
CA GLY A 149 16.22 14.62 -4.83
C GLY A 149 16.56 15.61 -3.72
N VAL A 150 15.54 16.14 -3.03
CA VAL A 150 15.73 17.00 -1.86
C VAL A 150 16.19 16.16 -0.67
N ASP A 151 17.18 16.68 0.04
CA ASP A 151 17.75 16.10 1.25
C ASP A 151 16.85 16.38 2.46
N ILE A 152 16.28 15.32 3.04
CA ILE A 152 15.29 15.38 4.12
C ILE A 152 15.73 14.41 5.20
N ASP A 153 15.96 14.92 6.40
CA ASP A 153 16.37 14.09 7.52
C ASP A 153 15.14 13.63 8.33
N MET A 154 15.36 12.68 9.24
CA MET A 154 14.32 12.17 10.15
C MET A 154 14.84 12.14 11.59
N ILE A 155 14.06 12.65 12.54
CA ILE A 155 14.42 12.66 13.96
C ILE A 155 13.39 11.90 14.80
N LEU A 156 13.89 11.22 15.82
CA LEU A 156 13.11 10.62 16.90
C LEU A 156 13.34 11.39 18.18
N THR A 157 12.28 11.92 18.77
CA THR A 157 12.33 12.62 20.06
C THR A 157 11.43 11.96 21.10
N ARG A 158 11.77 12.14 22.38
CA ARG A 158 10.85 11.89 23.50
C ARG A 158 9.79 12.99 23.54
N ASP A 159 8.60 12.62 24.02
CA ASP A 159 7.41 13.46 24.10
C ASP A 159 6.94 13.97 22.72
N ALA A 160 6.15 15.05 22.70
CA ALA A 160 5.63 15.65 21.47
C ALA A 160 6.74 16.19 20.56
N ALA A 161 6.44 16.31 19.26
CA ALA A 161 7.37 16.87 18.29
C ALA A 161 7.96 18.22 18.73
N PRO A 162 9.27 18.43 18.55
CA PRO A 162 9.87 19.71 18.87
C PRO A 162 9.33 20.81 17.93
N GLN A 163 9.54 22.06 18.31
CA GLN A 163 9.21 23.20 17.47
C GLN A 163 10.47 23.73 16.79
N ALA A 164 10.35 24.12 15.52
CA ALA A 164 11.42 24.81 14.83
C ALA A 164 11.65 26.23 15.40
N PRO A 165 12.89 26.75 15.43
CA PRO A 165 14.11 26.05 15.06
C PRO A 165 14.52 25.02 16.11
N TYR A 166 15.04 23.86 15.67
CA TYR A 166 15.44 22.78 16.56
C TYR A 166 16.88 22.33 16.29
N GLU A 167 17.71 22.38 17.34
CA GLU A 167 19.13 22.03 17.27
C GLU A 167 19.36 20.57 17.66
N ILE A 168 20.20 19.87 16.89
CA ILE A 168 20.71 18.54 17.23
C ILE A 168 22.26 18.54 17.31
N PRO A 169 22.85 17.74 18.21
CA PRO A 169 22.19 16.85 19.18
C PRO A 169 21.60 17.62 20.38
N ASN A 170 20.50 17.10 20.93
CA ASN A 170 19.82 17.63 22.12
C ASN A 170 19.37 16.46 23.03
N ALA A 171 19.20 16.71 24.33
CA ALA A 171 18.83 15.71 25.33
C ALA A 171 17.50 14.99 25.07
N THR A 172 16.57 15.61 24.33
CA THR A 172 15.29 14.97 23.98
C THR A 172 15.37 14.11 22.72
N VAL A 173 16.44 14.22 21.94
CA VAL A 173 16.69 13.37 20.76
C VAL A 173 17.09 11.99 21.25
N VAL A 174 16.40 10.98 20.72
CA VAL A 174 16.70 9.57 20.97
C VAL A 174 17.60 9.05 19.87
N ASP A 175 17.22 9.30 18.62
CA ASP A 175 17.95 8.92 17.43
C ASP A 175 17.62 9.87 16.28
N TYR A 176 18.46 9.88 15.25
CA TYR A 176 18.25 10.66 14.04
C TYR A 176 18.99 10.04 12.87
N SER A 177 18.42 10.20 11.69
CA SER A 177 18.98 9.72 10.43
C SER A 177 19.13 10.91 9.50
N ILE A 178 20.32 11.05 8.92
CA ILE A 178 20.80 12.21 8.14
C ILE A 178 21.48 11.75 6.84
N ASN A 179 20.88 10.75 6.20
CA ASN A 179 21.36 10.23 4.93
C ASN A 179 20.92 11.16 3.79
N ILE A 180 21.84 11.45 2.88
CA ILE A 180 21.58 12.30 1.70
C ILE A 180 20.56 11.67 0.72
N GLY A 181 20.28 10.37 0.87
CA GLY A 181 19.42 9.62 -0.04
C GLY A 181 17.93 9.69 0.34
N PRO A 182 17.03 9.24 -0.55
CA PRO A 182 15.58 9.26 -0.33
C PRO A 182 15.08 8.19 0.67
N LEU A 183 15.88 7.92 1.70
CA LEU A 183 15.60 6.93 2.72
C LEU A 183 16.26 7.36 4.03
N GLU A 184 15.45 7.45 5.06
CA GLU A 184 15.89 7.61 6.45
C GLU A 184 15.35 6.49 7.31
N SER A 185 16.14 6.07 8.30
CA SER A 185 15.72 5.00 9.19
C SER A 185 16.43 5.06 10.53
N PHE A 186 15.74 4.64 11.59
CA PHE A 186 16.35 4.46 12.90
C PHE A 186 15.65 3.32 13.65
N THR A 187 16.22 2.95 14.79
CA THR A 187 15.61 2.01 15.73
C THR A 187 15.45 2.68 17.08
N LEU A 188 14.22 2.74 17.60
CA LEU A 188 13.95 3.05 19.00
C LEU A 188 14.26 1.79 19.83
N PRO A 189 15.33 1.79 20.63
CA PRO A 189 15.75 0.58 21.34
C PRO A 189 14.76 0.19 22.46
N SER A 190 14.67 -1.10 22.72
CA SER A 190 13.81 -1.70 23.75
C SER A 190 14.15 -1.24 25.16
N PHE A 191 15.39 -0.80 25.42
CA PHE A 191 15.81 -0.26 26.72
C PHE A 191 15.37 1.19 26.97
N GLU A 192 14.89 1.91 25.94
CA GLU A 192 14.33 3.24 26.14
C GLU A 192 13.10 3.18 27.04
N ALA A 193 12.87 4.24 27.83
CA ALA A 193 11.77 4.27 28.78
C ALA A 193 10.41 4.15 28.09
N GLU A 194 9.39 3.68 28.82
CA GLU A 194 8.02 3.85 28.37
C GLU A 194 7.67 5.34 28.27
N GLY A 195 6.76 5.67 27.35
CA GLY A 195 6.35 7.06 27.14
C GLY A 195 5.97 7.37 25.70
N ASP A 196 5.74 8.66 25.47
CA ASP A 196 5.42 9.21 24.17
C ASP A 196 6.71 9.52 23.39
N TYR A 197 6.67 9.26 22.09
CA TYR A 197 7.74 9.50 21.13
C TYR A 197 7.17 10.16 19.89
N SER A 198 7.97 10.99 19.24
CA SER A 198 7.60 11.67 18.01
C SER A 198 8.62 11.40 16.92
N ILE A 199 8.13 11.05 15.74
CA ILE A 199 8.92 10.93 14.50
C ILE A 199 8.62 12.17 13.68
N SER A 200 9.64 12.98 13.43
CA SER A 200 9.49 14.24 12.68
C SER A 200 10.32 14.24 11.40
N ILE A 201 9.75 14.83 10.36
CA ILE A 201 10.43 15.19 9.12
C ILE A 201 11.16 16.51 9.35
N VAL A 202 12.45 16.55 9.06
CA VAL A 202 13.29 17.72 9.27
C VAL A 202 14.15 18.00 8.03
N PRO A 203 13.71 18.89 7.13
CA PRO A 203 14.41 19.16 5.89
C PRO A 203 15.84 19.68 6.10
N TYR A 204 16.85 18.98 5.57
CA TYR A 204 18.20 19.51 5.52
C TYR A 204 18.33 20.55 4.41
N GLN A 205 17.77 20.25 3.24
CA GLN A 205 17.66 21.19 2.12
C GLN A 205 16.26 21.79 2.05
N GLY A 206 16.21 23.11 1.83
CA GLY A 206 14.94 23.83 1.70
C GLY A 206 14.23 23.51 0.37
N PHE A 207 12.90 23.54 0.40
CA PHE A 207 12.04 23.28 -0.75
C PHE A 207 10.71 24.03 -0.66
N THR A 208 10.09 24.27 -1.81
CA THR A 208 8.85 25.07 -1.91
C THR A 208 7.67 24.35 -2.55
N ALA A 209 7.88 23.14 -3.07
CA ALA A 209 6.83 22.30 -3.64
C ALA A 209 6.54 21.15 -2.66
N PRO A 210 5.27 20.74 -2.49
CA PRO A 210 4.95 19.64 -1.59
C PRO A 210 5.72 18.36 -1.93
N ILE A 211 6.23 17.69 -0.90
CA ILE A 211 6.90 16.40 -1.01
C ILE A 211 6.08 15.38 -0.23
N GLU A 212 5.64 14.34 -0.92
CA GLU A 212 5.00 13.18 -0.29
C GLU A 212 6.09 12.26 0.27
N CYS A 213 5.92 11.89 1.53
CA CYS A 213 6.75 10.95 2.25
C CYS A 213 5.90 9.74 2.65
N ASN A 214 6.53 8.56 2.68
CA ASN A 214 5.96 7.34 3.20
C ASN A 214 6.76 6.91 4.42
N LEU A 215 6.10 6.55 5.50
CA LEU A 215 6.71 6.10 6.76
C LEU A 215 6.15 4.73 7.09
N ILE A 216 7.05 3.75 7.21
CA ILE A 216 6.74 2.46 7.80
C ILE A 216 7.31 2.38 9.21
N ILE A 217 6.56 1.74 10.10
CA ILE A 217 7.00 1.42 11.46
C ILE A 217 6.77 -0.07 11.70
N VAL A 218 7.79 -0.78 12.17
CA VAL A 218 7.72 -2.22 12.49
C VAL A 218 8.09 -2.41 13.96
N ALA A 219 7.21 -3.05 14.73
CA ALA A 219 7.43 -3.36 16.15
C ALA A 219 6.72 -4.66 16.54
N GLY A 220 7.49 -5.72 16.82
CA GLY A 220 6.99 -7.08 16.98
C GLY A 220 6.21 -7.51 15.74
N ASP A 221 5.00 -8.02 15.92
CA ASP A 221 4.12 -8.41 14.81
C ASP A 221 3.27 -7.23 14.27
N MET A 222 3.50 -6.01 14.77
CA MET A 222 2.78 -4.82 14.32
C MET A 222 3.57 -4.11 13.22
N ALA A 223 2.84 -3.69 12.19
CA ALA A 223 3.34 -2.81 11.16
C ALA A 223 2.36 -1.66 10.93
N TYR A 224 2.91 -0.46 10.78
CA TYR A 224 2.18 0.74 10.38
C TYR A 224 2.75 1.23 9.07
N ASP A 225 1.88 1.76 8.22
CA ASP A 225 2.25 2.35 6.93
C ASP A 225 1.45 3.63 6.76
N PHE A 226 2.16 4.75 6.79
CA PHE A 226 1.61 6.08 6.73
C PHE A 226 2.13 6.80 5.50
N THR A 227 1.25 7.54 4.85
CA THR A 227 1.60 8.50 3.80
C THR A 227 1.25 9.89 4.33
N GLY A 228 2.14 10.85 4.10
CA GLY A 228 1.98 12.24 4.51
C GLY A 228 2.68 13.17 3.52
N SER A 229 2.32 14.45 3.51
CA SER A 229 2.98 15.43 2.64
C SER A 229 3.43 16.64 3.43
N VAL A 230 4.70 17.03 3.26
CA VAL A 230 5.20 18.30 3.76
C VAL A 230 5.05 19.34 2.65
N ALA A 231 4.28 20.40 2.92
CA ALA A 231 3.92 21.38 1.89
C ALA A 231 5.13 22.20 1.39
N SER A 232 6.03 22.55 2.30
CA SER A 232 7.27 23.29 2.06
C SER A 232 8.17 23.20 3.30
N GLY A 233 9.48 23.40 3.14
CA GLY A 233 10.41 23.40 4.27
C GLY A 233 11.56 24.37 4.09
N GLU A 234 11.95 25.03 5.17
CA GLU A 234 13.21 25.75 5.27
C GLU A 234 14.33 24.79 5.61
N GLY A 235 15.42 24.84 4.85
CA GLY A 235 16.57 23.97 5.06
C GLY A 235 17.27 24.23 6.39
N ALA A 236 18.00 23.24 6.88
CA ALA A 236 18.80 23.36 8.07
C ALA A 236 19.94 24.38 7.91
N GLY A 237 20.44 24.86 9.04
CA GLY A 237 21.61 25.73 9.12
C GLY A 237 22.47 25.42 10.34
N GLY A 238 23.39 26.33 10.64
CA GLY A 238 24.32 26.17 11.76
C GLY A 238 25.76 25.90 11.31
N PHE A 239 26.72 26.24 12.17
CA PHE A 239 28.16 26.13 11.87
C PHE A 239 28.83 25.02 12.67
N PHE A 240 28.47 24.87 13.94
CA PHE A 240 29.02 23.84 14.84
C PHE A 240 28.04 22.71 15.14
N THR A 241 26.74 22.97 14.97
CA THR A 241 25.62 22.05 15.21
C THR A 241 24.61 22.23 14.09
N ILE A 242 23.76 21.23 13.88
CA ILE A 242 22.68 21.28 12.89
C ILE A 242 21.46 21.89 13.56
N VAL A 243 20.89 22.92 12.94
CA VAL A 243 19.68 23.60 13.37
C VAL A 243 18.64 23.50 12.25
N TYR A 244 17.61 22.70 12.46
CA TYR A 244 16.50 22.57 11.52
C TYR A 244 15.53 23.72 11.68
N ASN A 245 15.20 24.38 10.57
CA ASN A 245 14.26 25.50 10.53
C ASN A 245 12.83 25.07 10.19
N THR A 246 12.63 23.78 9.90
CA THR A 246 11.32 23.14 9.73
C THR A 246 11.33 21.82 10.47
N VAL A 247 10.25 21.58 11.22
CA VAL A 247 9.97 20.34 11.93
C VAL A 247 8.49 20.04 11.73
N ASP A 248 8.19 18.97 11.01
CA ASP A 248 6.82 18.50 10.83
C ASP A 248 6.68 17.11 11.47
N GLU A 249 5.76 16.99 12.43
CA GLU A 249 5.46 15.72 13.07
C GLU A 249 4.82 14.76 12.05
N PHE A 250 5.46 13.63 11.76
CA PHE A 250 4.91 12.62 10.86
C PHE A 250 4.09 11.58 11.62
N ALA A 251 4.64 11.07 12.72
CA ALA A 251 3.94 10.09 13.55
C ALA A 251 4.20 10.34 15.03
N ALA A 252 3.16 10.14 15.84
CA ALA A 252 3.32 9.98 17.28
C ALA A 252 3.23 8.50 17.64
N CYS A 253 4.15 8.06 18.48
CA CYS A 253 4.27 6.68 18.93
C CYS A 253 4.18 6.63 20.46
N VAL A 254 3.40 5.71 20.99
CA VAL A 254 3.33 5.45 22.43
C VAL A 254 3.96 4.09 22.71
N LYS A 255 5.04 4.07 23.50
CA LYS A 255 5.68 2.85 23.97
C LYS A 255 5.15 2.49 25.35
N ILE A 256 4.70 1.26 25.52
CA ILE A 256 4.29 0.70 26.81
C ILE A 256 5.23 -0.45 27.19
N GLY A 257 5.74 -0.45 28.42
CA GLY A 257 6.66 -1.48 28.90
C GLY A 257 8.11 -1.30 28.42
N THR A 258 8.98 -2.21 28.84
CA THR A 258 10.44 -2.16 28.58
C THR A 258 10.99 -3.53 28.16
N GLY A 259 12.11 -3.51 27.43
CA GLY A 259 12.74 -4.73 26.92
C GLY A 259 11.81 -5.48 25.95
N ALA A 260 11.92 -6.82 25.91
CA ALA A 260 11.13 -7.66 25.03
C ALA A 260 9.61 -7.62 25.25
N ALA A 261 9.14 -7.02 26.35
CA ALA A 261 7.72 -6.83 26.63
C ALA A 261 7.16 -5.51 26.07
N SER A 262 7.99 -4.69 25.42
CA SER A 262 7.56 -3.43 24.86
C SER A 262 6.53 -3.62 23.75
N THR A 263 5.45 -2.84 23.83
CA THR A 263 4.44 -2.72 22.78
C THR A 263 4.31 -1.26 22.37
N TYR A 264 3.79 -1.05 21.16
CA TYR A 264 3.74 0.24 20.51
C TYR A 264 2.37 0.48 19.91
N THR A 265 1.92 1.73 19.97
CA THR A 265 0.87 2.24 19.08
C THR A 265 1.42 3.43 18.34
N ALA A 266 1.12 3.55 17.05
CA ALA A 266 1.51 4.68 16.24
C ALA A 266 0.30 5.29 15.53
N VAL A 267 0.31 6.61 15.38
CA VAL A 267 -0.75 7.35 14.66
C VAL A 267 -0.12 8.31 13.66
N ASN A 268 -0.71 8.39 12.47
CA ASN A 268 -0.34 9.39 11.47
C ASN A 268 -0.70 10.79 11.96
N LYS A 269 0.18 11.75 11.68
CA LYS A 269 0.01 13.17 12.04
C LYS A 269 -0.05 14.09 10.83
N LEU A 270 0.30 13.59 9.64
CA LEU A 270 0.20 14.27 8.36
C LEU A 270 -0.99 13.80 7.53
#